data_AF-A0A0V1CBR6-F1
#
_entry.id   AF-A0A0V1CBR6-F1
#
_cell.length_a   1.000
_cell.length_b   1.000
_cell.length_c   1.000
_cell.angle_alpha   90.00
_cell.angle_beta   90.00
_cell.angle_gamma   90.00
#
_symmetry.space_group_name_H-M   'P 1'
#
loop_
_entity.id
_entity.type
_entity.pdbx_description
1 polymer ?
#
loop_
_entity_poly.entity_id
_entity_poly.type
_entity_poly.pdbx_seq_one_letter_code
_entity_poly.pdbx_strand_id
1 'polypeptide(L)'
;MEKKEWRQITTAQKLQIIQTVDENPNMKRIDIARMMKIPSSRTLSDIFASFVTSDELVNAILSKQRNRLNLEMRGDLRLKLTNFQPNINALAAAHQTHPSH
;
A
#
# COMPACT_ATOMS: atom_id res chain seq x y z
N MET A 1 29.96 -32.87 -0.80
CA MET A 1 29.21 -31.59 -0.83
C MET A 1 28.18 -31.70 -1.94
N GLU A 2 26.92 -31.93 -1.57
CA GLU A 2 25.80 -32.20 -2.48
C GLU A 2 25.44 -30.92 -3.25
N LYS A 3 25.57 -30.95 -4.58
CA LYS A 3 25.24 -29.81 -5.43
C LYS A 3 23.72 -29.76 -5.62
N LYS A 4 23.05 -28.90 -4.85
CA LYS A 4 21.62 -28.61 -5.05
C LYS A 4 21.42 -28.00 -6.44
N GLU A 5 20.64 -28.64 -7.30
CA GLU A 5 20.19 -28.10 -8.60
C GLU A 5 19.18 -26.98 -8.33
N TRP A 6 19.57 -25.71 -8.58
CA TRP A 6 18.77 -24.51 -8.28
C TRP A 6 17.72 -24.18 -9.36
N ARG A 7 17.10 -25.19 -9.98
CA ARG A 7 16.12 -24.96 -11.05
C ARG A 7 14.73 -24.54 -10.56
N GLN A 8 14.41 -24.71 -9.27
CA GLN A 8 13.10 -24.40 -8.70
C GLN A 8 13.30 -23.92 -7.25
N ILE A 9 13.43 -22.60 -7.02
CA ILE A 9 13.33 -22.08 -5.65
C ILE A 9 11.88 -22.23 -5.18
N THR A 10 11.70 -22.93 -4.07
CA THR A 10 10.37 -23.20 -3.52
C THR A 10 9.78 -21.96 -2.86
N THR A 11 8.44 -21.89 -2.75
CA THR A 11 7.75 -20.77 -2.09
C THR A 11 8.24 -20.54 -0.66
N ALA A 12 8.52 -21.62 0.10
CA ALA A 12 9.06 -21.53 1.45
C ALA A 12 10.44 -20.86 1.49
N GLN A 13 11.31 -21.18 0.53
CA GLN A 13 12.62 -20.55 0.41
C GLN A 13 12.50 -19.06 0.04
N LYS A 14 11.51 -18.68 -0.78
CA LYS A 14 11.23 -17.26 -1.08
C LYS A 14 10.81 -16.50 0.19
N LEU A 15 9.89 -17.07 0.97
CA LEU A 15 9.41 -16.45 2.21
C LEU A 15 10.52 -16.24 3.24
N GLN A 16 11.41 -17.23 3.40
CA GLN A 16 12.58 -17.08 4.27
C GLN A 16 13.50 -15.94 3.81
N ILE A 17 13.70 -15.77 2.50
CA ILE A 17 14.52 -14.68 1.96
C ILE A 17 13.87 -13.32 2.24
N ILE A 18 12.55 -13.18 2.10
CA ILE A 18 11.83 -11.94 2.46
C ILE A 18 12.10 -11.61 3.92
N GLN A 19 11.82 -12.56 4.80
CA GLN A 19 11.91 -12.37 6.23
C GLN A 19 13.33 -11.94 6.64
N THR A 20 14.36 -12.58 6.08
CA THR A 20 15.75 -12.18 6.35
C THR A 20 16.08 -10.78 5.81
N VAL A 21 15.49 -10.36 4.69
CA VAL A 21 15.69 -9.00 4.14
C VAL A 21 15.02 -7.95 5.03
N ASP A 22 13.81 -8.22 5.52
CA ASP A 22 13.06 -7.33 6.41
C ASP A 22 13.74 -7.21 7.79
N GLU A 23 14.31 -8.30 8.31
CA GLU A 23 15.05 -8.32 9.57
C GLU A 23 16.39 -7.57 9.49
N ASN A 24 16.91 -7.28 8.28
CA ASN A 24 18.23 -6.65 8.07
C ASN A 24 18.16 -5.44 7.12
N PRO A 25 17.44 -4.37 7.47
CA PRO A 25 17.15 -3.25 6.56
C PRO A 25 18.38 -2.45 6.12
N ASN A 26 19.46 -2.48 6.91
CA ASN A 26 20.70 -1.75 6.63
C ASN A 26 21.73 -2.55 5.82
N MET A 27 21.47 -3.85 5.58
CA MET A 27 22.40 -4.73 4.90
C MET A 27 22.10 -4.80 3.40
N LYS A 28 23.14 -4.77 2.54
CA LYS A 28 22.92 -4.85 1.10
C LYS A 28 22.36 -6.24 0.75
N ARG A 29 21.33 -6.26 -0.10
CA ARG A 29 20.65 -7.48 -0.59
C ARG A 29 21.62 -8.53 -1.16
N ILE A 30 22.72 -8.12 -1.77
CA ILE A 30 23.77 -9.00 -2.29
C ILE A 30 24.56 -9.72 -1.20
N ASP A 31 24.74 -9.10 -0.04
CA ASP A 31 25.46 -9.68 1.09
C ASP A 31 24.56 -10.71 1.81
N ILE A 32 23.27 -10.42 1.94
CA ILE A 32 22.25 -11.36 2.44
C ILE A 32 22.15 -12.59 1.52
N ALA A 33 22.13 -12.39 0.20
CA ALA A 33 22.14 -13.47 -0.78
C ALA A 33 23.38 -14.38 -0.66
N ARG A 34 24.54 -13.78 -0.39
CA ARG A 34 25.80 -14.50 -0.17
C ARG A 34 25.75 -15.31 1.13
N MET A 35 25.18 -14.77 2.21
CA MET A 35 24.96 -15.50 3.47
C MET A 35 24.05 -16.71 3.28
N MET A 36 23.00 -16.58 2.47
CA MET A 36 22.05 -17.65 2.13
C MET A 36 22.57 -18.64 1.07
N LYS A 37 23.83 -18.48 0.62
CA LYS A 37 24.50 -19.31 -0.40
C LYS A 37 23.70 -19.44 -1.70
N ILE A 38 23.04 -18.36 -2.15
CA ILE A 38 22.28 -18.34 -3.41
C ILE A 38 23.27 -18.19 -4.58
N PRO A 39 23.31 -19.12 -5.54
CA PRO A 39 24.44 -19.25 -6.47
C PRO A 39 24.35 -18.39 -7.73
N SER A 40 23.27 -17.65 -8.00
CA SER A 40 23.11 -16.98 -9.29
C SER A 40 22.50 -15.59 -9.19
N SER A 41 23.16 -14.61 -9.82
CA SER A 41 22.69 -13.23 -9.92
C SER A 41 21.31 -13.11 -10.58
N ARG A 42 20.99 -13.98 -11.53
CA ARG A 42 19.68 -14.01 -12.19
C ARG A 42 18.56 -14.42 -11.23
N THR A 43 18.82 -15.45 -10.42
CA THR A 43 17.90 -15.91 -9.37
C THR A 43 17.63 -14.82 -8.33
N LEU A 44 18.64 -14.01 -8.00
CA LEU A 44 18.46 -12.85 -7.13
C LEU A 44 17.58 -11.78 -7.77
N SER A 45 17.87 -11.38 -9.00
CA SER A 45 17.04 -10.41 -9.72
C SER A 45 15.59 -10.87 -9.86
N ASP A 46 15.34 -12.13 -10.20
CA ASP A 46 13.98 -12.67 -10.36
C ASP A 46 13.22 -12.71 -9.03
N ILE A 47 13.88 -13.11 -7.94
CA ILE A 47 13.31 -13.09 -6.59
C ILE A 47 12.97 -11.66 -6.17
N PHE A 48 13.93 -10.74 -6.29
CA PHE A 48 13.71 -9.35 -5.91
C PHE A 48 12.66 -8.65 -6.79
N ALA A 49 12.62 -8.93 -8.09
CA ALA A 49 11.57 -8.45 -8.98
C ALA A 49 10.20 -8.98 -8.53
N SER A 50 10.10 -10.27 -8.17
CA SER A 50 8.85 -10.84 -7.65
C SER A 50 8.39 -10.20 -6.32
N PHE A 51 9.33 -9.77 -5.47
CA PHE A 51 9.00 -9.03 -4.24
C PHE A 51 8.48 -7.63 -4.52
N VAL A 52 9.16 -6.86 -5.38
CA VAL A 52 8.72 -5.51 -5.77
C VAL A 52 7.30 -5.57 -6.34
N THR A 53 7.01 -6.55 -7.21
CA THR A 53 5.66 -6.72 -7.76
C THR A 53 4.61 -7.12 -6.72
N SER A 54 5.01 -7.83 -5.66
CA SER A 54 4.10 -8.27 -4.60
C SER A 54 3.74 -7.10 -3.66
N ASP A 55 4.71 -6.28 -3.28
CA ASP A 55 4.48 -5.09 -2.45
C ASP A 55 3.66 -4.03 -3.19
N GLU A 56 3.96 -3.80 -4.48
CA GLU A 56 3.15 -2.90 -5.32
C GLU A 56 1.72 -3.41 -5.47
N LEU A 57 1.52 -4.72 -5.64
CA LEU A 57 0.20 -5.33 -5.73
C LEU A 57 -0.57 -5.20 -4.40
N VAL A 58 0.08 -5.47 -3.27
CA VAL A 58 -0.51 -5.30 -1.93
C VAL A 58 -0.90 -3.83 -1.72
N ASN A 59 -0.02 -2.88 -2.03
CA ASN A 59 -0.29 -1.45 -1.93
C ASN A 59 -1.43 -1.01 -2.86
N ALA A 60 -1.50 -1.55 -4.08
CA ALA A 60 -2.59 -1.26 -5.02
C ALA A 60 -3.94 -1.80 -4.53
N ILE A 61 -3.97 -3.01 -3.95
CA ILE A 61 -5.17 -3.60 -3.35
C ILE A 61 -5.63 -2.78 -2.14
N LEU A 62 -4.71 -2.46 -1.22
CA LEU A 62 -5.01 -1.64 -0.05
C LEU A 62 -5.50 -0.24 -0.43
N SER A 63 -4.87 0.40 -1.42
CA SER A 63 -5.29 1.70 -1.93
C SER A 63 -6.70 1.66 -2.52
N LYS A 64 -7.00 0.64 -3.34
CA LYS A 64 -8.35 0.42 -3.88
C LYS A 64 -9.40 0.18 -2.79
N GLN A 65 -9.08 -0.64 -1.79
CA GLN A 65 -9.99 -0.87 -0.65
C GLN A 65 -10.25 0.40 0.16
N ARG A 66 -9.21 1.18 0.47
CA ARG A 66 -9.35 2.47 1.17
C ARG A 66 -10.18 3.48 0.38
N ASN A 67 -9.99 3.55 -0.94
CA ASN A 67 -10.77 4.44 -1.80
C ASN A 67 -12.25 4.03 -1.85
N ARG A 68 -12.54 2.72 -1.88
CA ARG A 68 -13.92 2.21 -1.81
C ARG A 68 -14.60 2.54 -0.48
N LEU A 69 -13.91 2.32 0.64
CA LEU A 69 -14.41 2.67 1.97
C LEU A 69 -14.66 4.18 2.10
N ASN A 70 -13.75 5.02 1.59
CA ASN A 70 -13.91 6.47 1.63
C ASN A 70 -15.11 6.95 0.79
N LEU A 71 -15.38 6.30 -0.35
CA LEU A 71 -16.57 6.57 -1.16
C LEU A 71 -17.87 6.14 -0.47
N GLU A 72 -17.88 4.97 0.15
CA GLU A 72 -19.02 4.44 0.92
C GLU A 72 -19.35 5.36 2.11
N MET A 73 -18.35 5.72 2.91
CA MET A 73 -18.51 6.67 4.02
C MET A 73 -18.93 8.06 3.53
N ARG A 74 -18.45 8.53 2.37
CA ARG A 74 -18.90 9.80 1.75
C ARG A 74 -20.33 9.72 1.23
N GLY A 75 -20.77 8.58 0.74
CA GLY A 75 -22.16 8.33 0.35
C GLY A 75 -23.10 8.47 1.54
N ASP A 76 -22.76 7.83 2.66
CA ASP A 76 -23.49 7.95 3.92
C ASP A 76 -23.49 9.37 4.48
N LEU A 77 -22.35 10.08 4.36
CA LEU A 77 -22.27 11.48 4.76
C LEU A 77 -23.14 12.37 3.87
N ARG A 78 -23.14 12.16 2.54
CA ARG A 78 -24.05 12.89 1.62
C ARG A 78 -25.50 12.64 1.97
N LEU A 79 -25.88 11.39 2.26
CA LEU A 79 -27.24 11.03 2.67
C LEU A 79 -27.64 11.64 4.03
N LYS A 80 -26.71 11.71 4.98
CA LYS A 80 -26.91 12.39 6.26
C LYS A 80 -27.03 13.91 6.09
N LEU A 81 -26.23 14.51 5.22
CA LEU A 81 -26.26 15.95 4.93
C LEU A 81 -27.45 16.37 4.05
N THR A 82 -28.04 15.48 3.24
CA THR A 82 -29.28 15.80 2.50
C THR A 82 -30.48 16.03 3.41
N ASN A 83 -30.46 15.53 4.66
CA ASN A 83 -31.48 15.85 5.66
C ASN A 83 -31.20 17.17 6.40
N PHE A 84 -30.10 17.85 6.09
CA PHE A 84 -29.75 19.13 6.68
C PHE A 84 -30.53 20.23 5.95
N GLN A 85 -31.55 20.79 6.62
CA GLN A 85 -32.23 21.97 6.12
C GLN A 85 -31.39 23.22 6.41
N PRO A 86 -30.99 24.00 5.40
CA PRO A 86 -30.27 25.25 5.64
C PRO A 86 -31.17 26.24 6.40
N ASN A 87 -30.63 26.89 7.42
CA ASN A 87 -31.33 27.94 8.16
C ASN A 87 -31.32 29.25 7.37
N ILE A 88 -32.29 29.38 6.46
CA ILE A 88 -32.45 30.54 5.56
C ILE A 88 -32.61 31.84 6.36
N ASN A 89 -33.26 31.80 7.53
CA ASN A 89 -33.49 32.98 8.36
C ASN A 89 -32.18 33.52 8.94
N ALA A 90 -31.32 32.64 9.44
CA ALA A 90 -29.99 33.03 9.93
C ALA A 90 -29.10 33.58 8.81
N LEU A 91 -29.20 33.00 7.61
CA LEU A 91 -28.46 33.46 6.43
C LEU A 91 -28.93 34.85 5.97
N ALA A 92 -30.24 35.09 5.95
CA ALA A 92 -30.82 36.38 5.61
C ALA A 92 -30.47 37.47 6.64
N ALA A 93 -30.42 37.11 7.93
CA ALA A 93 -30.02 38.03 9.00
C ALA A 93 -28.54 38.43 8.90
N ALA A 94 -27.66 37.50 8.52
CA ALA A 94 -26.23 37.77 8.35
C ALA A 94 -25.91 38.66 7.14
N HIS A 95 -26.80 38.66 6.13
CA HIS A 95 -26.63 39.43 4.89
C HIS A 95 -27.60 40.60 4.76
N GLN A 96 -28.13 41.14 5.87
CA GLN A 96 -28.88 42.39 5.79
C GLN A 96 -28.00 43.45 5.12
N THR A 97 -28.45 43.94 3.97
CA THR A 97 -27.80 45.02 3.23
C THR A 97 -27.73 46.22 4.16
N HIS A 98 -26.52 46.56 4.61
CA HIS A 98 -26.26 47.83 5.25
C HIS A 98 -26.83 48.93 4.32
N PRO A 99 -27.64 49.85 4.84
CA PRO A 99 -28.14 50.95 4.02
C PRO A 99 -26.94 51.70 3.46
N SER A 100 -26.86 51.80 2.13
CA SER A 100 -25.85 52.65 1.48
C SER A 100 -26.15 54.10 1.87
N HIS A 101 -25.16 54.75 2.46
CA HIS A 101 -25.17 56.17 2.85
C HIS A 101 -25.33 57.11 1.67
#